data_AF-A0A506TXQ3-F1
#
_entry.id   AF-A0A506TXQ3-F1
#
_cell.length_a   1.000
_cell.length_b   1.000
_cell.length_c   1.000
_cell.angle_alpha   90.00
_cell.angle_beta   90.00
_cell.angle_gamma   90.00
#
_symmetry.space_group_name_H-M   'P 1'
#
loop_
_entity.id
_entity.type
_entity.pdbx_description
1 polymer ?
#
loop_
_entity_poly.entity_id
_entity_poly.type
_entity_poly.pdbx_seq_one_letter_code
_entity_poly.pdbx_strand_id
1 'polypeptide(L)'
;MHRSFSRSPKWKEARRGNWPLSILLTSLLLALPVQALAQSEAANGTGAVKTGSHPATDAIGQALRKALSYGDMSFLASVVENTRLTPDRADLISSEAVALRPDMAAAIVRAVGSGAHLAALYPSSSITHALSSPTVSSATQLPYPGGVENADESALTEFERNYSLSAMGAATAREMGYTGAGVVVGVIDSGIDMSPDGTVHPEFTGRIDSRSTSFLNWVDIGMQGETLSAAEVAAGLQQGPTDTQAVDDHGTHVSGIIAAGDNGFGMEGVAPDATILSVQAVPGAEGWLYLDSDPDEEIDLADLQTCGLEALDGNGCAIAQYFAPIISAERYLAQFSDVSVINMSYGANVDDDATSWNIPTTVQPYYQADAEALRANLDAGQILVTSASNDGVDAPVVAENPLGIGLYPFISPANEDATNSSGNLIYNDYGTGLDFSFLSADALAEAEAADGIARGRIV
;
A
#
# COMPACT_ATOMS: atom_id res chain seq x y z
N MET A 1 -67.06 42.26 11.39
CA MET A 1 -65.77 42.60 12.03
C MET A 1 -64.98 41.33 12.23
N HIS A 2 -63.74 41.33 11.72
CA HIS A 2 -62.56 40.44 11.89
C HIS A 2 -62.75 38.93 12.20
N ARG A 3 -62.35 38.03 11.28
CA ARG A 3 -60.99 37.44 11.06
C ARG A 3 -60.51 36.68 12.31
N SER A 4 -60.09 35.40 12.27
CA SER A 4 -59.24 34.71 11.28
C SER A 4 -59.27 33.18 11.47
N PHE A 5 -59.27 32.49 10.33
CA PHE A 5 -58.69 31.19 9.90
C PHE A 5 -57.70 30.48 10.86
N SER A 6 -57.47 29.16 10.85
CA SER A 6 -57.93 28.06 9.98
C SER A 6 -57.62 26.69 10.58
N ARG A 7 -58.47 25.76 10.16
CA ARG A 7 -58.57 24.30 10.32
C ARG A 7 -57.30 23.46 10.12
N SER A 8 -57.16 22.51 11.03
CA SER A 8 -56.70 21.12 10.88
C SER A 8 -57.82 20.23 10.23
N PRO A 9 -57.70 18.90 10.06
CA PRO A 9 -56.58 18.00 9.77
C PRO A 9 -56.98 16.85 8.77
N LYS A 10 -56.15 15.79 8.71
CA LYS A 10 -56.54 14.34 8.69
C LYS A 10 -56.61 13.54 7.34
N TRP A 11 -55.77 12.49 7.30
CA TRP A 11 -56.05 11.04 7.05
C TRP A 11 -55.44 10.30 5.84
N LYS A 12 -55.31 8.99 6.11
CA LYS A 12 -54.57 7.88 5.49
C LYS A 12 -55.12 7.36 4.14
N GLU A 13 -54.29 6.50 3.54
CA GLU A 13 -54.60 5.27 2.78
C GLU A 13 -54.71 5.32 1.24
N ALA A 14 -54.37 4.17 0.67
CA ALA A 14 -53.90 3.92 -0.70
C ALA A 14 -55.00 3.62 -1.73
N ARG A 15 -54.69 3.86 -3.03
CA ARG A 15 -54.79 2.94 -4.20
C ARG A 15 -55.15 3.62 -5.56
N ARG A 16 -54.46 3.13 -6.61
CA ARG A 16 -54.84 2.91 -8.04
C ARG A 16 -54.85 4.06 -9.09
N GLY A 17 -54.05 3.85 -10.16
CA GLY A 17 -54.55 3.75 -11.56
C GLY A 17 -53.98 4.70 -12.63
N ASN A 18 -53.17 4.20 -13.59
CA ASN A 18 -53.49 4.05 -15.03
C ASN A 18 -52.25 3.91 -15.95
N TRP A 19 -52.32 2.93 -16.88
CA TRP A 19 -51.47 2.67 -18.07
C TRP A 19 -52.00 3.41 -19.33
N PRO A 20 -51.26 3.52 -20.46
CA PRO A 20 -51.13 2.48 -21.53
C PRO A 20 -49.69 2.37 -22.11
N LEU A 21 -49.12 1.24 -22.54
CA LEU A 21 -49.39 0.29 -23.65
C LEU A 21 -49.28 0.86 -25.09
N SER A 22 -48.35 0.31 -25.91
CA SER A 22 -48.37 0.10 -27.39
C SER A 22 -46.98 0.34 -28.04
N ILE A 23 -46.40 -0.42 -28.99
CA ILE A 23 -46.84 -1.47 -29.92
C ILE A 23 -45.58 -2.20 -30.48
N LEU A 24 -45.75 -3.49 -30.85
CA LEU A 24 -44.86 -4.42 -31.55
C LEU A 24 -44.51 -4.06 -33.03
N LEU A 25 -43.65 -4.90 -33.64
CA LEU A 25 -43.37 -5.19 -35.07
C LEU A 25 -42.03 -4.59 -35.58
N THR A 26 -41.13 -5.25 -36.32
CA THR A 26 -41.11 -6.56 -37.02
C THR A 26 -39.68 -6.88 -37.51
N SER A 27 -39.45 -8.15 -37.84
CA SER A 27 -38.26 -8.81 -38.39
C SER A 27 -37.94 -8.51 -39.89
N LEU A 28 -36.82 -9.12 -40.36
CA LEU A 28 -36.32 -9.36 -41.75
C LEU A 28 -35.42 -8.26 -42.38
N LEU A 29 -34.27 -8.51 -43.03
CA LEU A 29 -33.69 -9.66 -43.78
C LEU A 29 -32.16 -9.81 -43.50
N LEU A 30 -31.57 -10.99 -43.26
CA LEU A 30 -31.13 -12.05 -44.19
C LEU A 30 -30.12 -11.62 -45.29
N ALA A 31 -28.83 -11.99 -45.14
CA ALA A 31 -28.11 -12.96 -46.00
C ALA A 31 -26.61 -13.07 -45.62
N LEU A 32 -26.20 -14.26 -45.17
CA LEU A 32 -24.82 -14.80 -45.24
C LEU A 32 -24.54 -15.25 -46.71
N PRO A 33 -23.32 -15.66 -47.17
CA PRO A 33 -22.29 -16.32 -46.35
C PRO A 33 -20.79 -16.19 -46.78
N VAL A 34 -19.93 -16.79 -45.94
CA VAL A 34 -18.89 -17.78 -46.29
C VAL A 34 -17.39 -17.39 -46.46
N GLN A 35 -16.61 -18.01 -45.56
CA GLN A 35 -15.25 -18.62 -45.66
C GLN A 35 -13.97 -17.77 -45.63
N ALA A 36 -13.29 -17.90 -44.49
CA ALA A 36 -11.93 -18.39 -44.27
C ALA A 36 -10.89 -18.27 -45.41
N LEU A 37 -9.71 -17.74 -45.07
CA LEU A 37 -8.42 -18.44 -45.22
C LEU A 37 -7.28 -17.62 -44.58
N ALA A 38 -6.32 -18.37 -44.03
CA ALA A 38 -5.10 -17.90 -43.41
C ALA A 38 -4.00 -17.55 -44.44
N GLN A 39 -2.92 -16.95 -43.91
CA GLN A 39 -1.52 -16.91 -44.39
C GLN A 39 -0.98 -15.62 -45.03
N SER A 40 -0.06 -15.02 -44.26
CA SER A 40 1.31 -14.55 -44.55
C SER A 40 1.67 -13.72 -45.79
N GLU A 41 2.35 -12.62 -45.46
CA GLU A 41 3.60 -12.09 -46.04
C GLU A 41 3.60 -11.04 -47.18
N ALA A 42 4.31 -9.95 -46.84
CA ALA A 42 5.27 -9.15 -47.62
C ALA A 42 4.78 -8.07 -48.61
N ALA A 43 4.90 -6.82 -48.12
CA ALA A 43 5.61 -5.68 -48.72
C ALA A 43 5.28 -5.21 -50.15
N ASN A 44 4.74 -3.99 -50.28
CA ASN A 44 5.52 -2.81 -50.74
C ASN A 44 4.73 -1.51 -50.53
N GLY A 45 5.40 -0.46 -50.03
CA GLY A 45 4.76 0.75 -49.52
C GLY A 45 4.51 1.86 -50.53
N THR A 46 3.85 2.92 -50.05
CA THR A 46 4.19 4.34 -50.25
C THR A 46 3.40 5.15 -49.20
N GLY A 47 4.09 6.07 -48.54
CA GLY A 47 3.79 6.48 -47.17
C GLY A 47 2.82 7.64 -46.98
N ALA A 48 2.34 7.75 -45.74
CA ALA A 48 2.12 9.01 -45.06
C ALA A 48 2.22 8.79 -43.53
N VAL A 49 3.37 9.21 -43.01
CA VAL A 49 3.68 9.68 -41.65
C VAL A 49 3.45 8.72 -40.47
N LYS A 50 4.47 7.87 -40.23
CA LYS A 50 4.89 7.57 -38.85
C LYS A 50 5.40 8.89 -38.25
N THR A 51 4.62 9.52 -37.39
CA THR A 51 5.21 10.42 -36.39
C THR A 51 6.00 9.51 -35.47
N GLY A 52 7.32 9.65 -35.44
CA GLY A 52 8.16 8.93 -34.49
C GLY A 52 7.71 9.30 -33.09
N SER A 53 6.90 8.45 -32.46
CA SER A 53 6.64 8.51 -31.04
C SER A 53 7.93 8.11 -30.35
N HIS A 54 8.58 9.08 -29.73
CA HIS A 54 9.66 8.84 -28.79
C HIS A 54 9.15 7.79 -27.77
N PRO A 55 9.93 6.78 -27.34
CA PRO A 55 9.45 5.76 -26.38
C PRO A 55 8.82 6.36 -25.10
N ALA A 56 9.20 7.59 -24.74
CA ALA A 56 8.61 8.38 -23.65
C ALA A 56 7.13 8.80 -23.88
N THR A 57 6.71 9.03 -25.13
CA THR A 57 5.31 9.38 -25.46
C THR A 57 4.37 8.18 -25.28
N ASP A 58 4.86 6.96 -25.54
CA ASP A 58 4.07 5.75 -25.37
C ASP A 58 3.89 5.41 -23.88
N ALA A 59 4.93 5.56 -23.07
CA ALA A 59 4.88 5.30 -21.62
C ALA A 59 3.97 6.27 -20.86
N ILE A 60 4.05 7.59 -21.12
CA ILE A 60 3.19 8.59 -20.46
C ILE A 60 1.72 8.37 -20.85
N GLY A 61 1.43 8.17 -22.13
CA GLY A 61 0.08 7.89 -22.60
C GLY A 61 -0.49 6.58 -22.03
N GLN A 62 0.33 5.54 -21.86
CA GLN A 62 -0.08 4.28 -21.20
C GLN A 62 -0.34 4.48 -19.70
N ALA A 63 0.54 5.17 -18.99
CA ALA A 63 0.37 5.48 -17.57
C ALA A 63 -0.90 6.29 -17.32
N LEU A 64 -1.17 7.31 -18.13
CA LEU A 64 -2.37 8.13 -18.02
C LEU A 64 -3.65 7.36 -18.38
N ARG A 65 -3.61 6.46 -19.37
CA ARG A 65 -4.73 5.55 -19.67
C ARG A 65 -5.01 4.57 -18.53
N LYS A 66 -3.95 4.05 -17.90
CA LYS A 66 -4.07 3.19 -16.71
C LYS A 66 -4.67 3.98 -15.55
N ALA A 67 -4.14 5.16 -15.23
CA ALA A 67 -4.69 6.05 -14.21
C ALA A 67 -6.17 6.40 -14.46
N LEU A 68 -6.55 6.60 -15.72
CA LEU A 68 -7.94 6.86 -16.11
C LEU A 68 -8.88 5.69 -15.80
N SER A 69 -8.42 4.44 -15.89
CA SER A 69 -9.22 3.27 -15.50
C SER A 69 -9.55 3.22 -14.00
N TYR A 70 -8.79 3.94 -13.16
CA TYR A 70 -9.03 4.10 -11.72
C TYR A 70 -9.83 5.36 -11.38
N GLY A 71 -10.34 6.08 -12.39
CA GLY A 71 -11.23 7.23 -12.22
C GLY A 71 -10.54 8.60 -12.29
N ASP A 72 -11.36 9.64 -12.34
CA ASP A 72 -10.97 11.03 -12.63
C ASP A 72 -9.93 11.59 -11.65
N MET A 73 -9.99 11.20 -10.38
CA MET A 73 -9.04 11.63 -9.36
C MET A 73 -7.67 10.97 -9.52
N SER A 74 -7.63 9.66 -9.77
CA SER A 74 -6.37 8.94 -10.05
C SER A 74 -5.72 9.49 -11.31
N PHE A 75 -6.51 9.76 -12.34
CA PHE A 75 -6.04 10.39 -13.57
C PHE A 75 -5.37 11.76 -13.32
N LEU A 76 -6.03 12.66 -12.57
CA LEU A 76 -5.46 13.97 -12.26
C LEU A 76 -4.23 13.88 -11.34
N ALA A 77 -4.22 12.98 -10.36
CA ALA A 77 -3.07 12.75 -9.50
C ALA A 77 -1.85 12.29 -10.30
N SER A 78 -2.04 11.37 -11.25
CA SER A 78 -0.97 10.95 -12.15
C SER A 78 -0.47 12.08 -13.04
N VAL A 79 -1.32 13.01 -13.49
CA VAL A 79 -0.89 14.20 -14.23
C VAL A 79 -0.01 15.11 -13.36
N VAL A 80 -0.37 15.34 -12.09
CA VAL A 80 0.45 16.10 -11.14
C VAL A 80 1.82 15.44 -10.97
N GLU A 81 1.84 14.14 -10.70
CA GLU A 81 3.06 13.43 -10.33
C GLU A 81 4.02 13.26 -11.51
N ASN A 82 3.51 12.92 -12.70
CA ASN A 82 4.34 12.86 -13.91
C ASN A 82 4.95 14.23 -14.23
N THR A 83 4.20 15.31 -14.01
CA THR A 83 4.70 16.67 -14.24
C THR A 83 5.71 17.08 -13.18
N ARG A 84 5.53 16.66 -11.93
CA ARG A 84 6.48 16.89 -10.84
C ARG A 84 7.82 16.22 -11.09
N LEU A 85 7.80 14.95 -11.50
CA LEU A 85 9.00 14.15 -11.75
C LEU A 85 9.72 14.57 -13.05
N THR A 86 8.97 15.05 -14.05
CA THR A 86 9.52 15.44 -15.35
C THR A 86 8.97 16.79 -15.82
N PRO A 87 9.33 17.91 -15.15
CA PRO A 87 8.79 19.24 -15.46
C PRO A 87 9.08 19.68 -16.89
N ASP A 88 10.22 19.29 -17.45
CA ASP A 88 10.59 19.56 -18.85
C ASP A 88 9.65 18.86 -19.86
N ARG A 89 8.83 17.92 -19.40
CA ARG A 89 7.81 17.19 -20.20
C ARG A 89 6.38 17.67 -19.92
N ALA A 90 6.19 18.76 -19.16
CA ALA A 90 4.87 19.27 -18.78
C ALA A 90 3.92 19.48 -19.97
N ASP A 91 4.42 20.05 -21.07
CA ASP A 91 3.62 20.28 -22.29
C ASP A 91 3.17 18.95 -22.93
N LEU A 92 4.05 17.95 -22.94
CA LEU A 92 3.73 16.62 -23.46
C LEU A 92 2.68 15.95 -22.58
N ILE A 93 2.87 15.92 -21.27
CA ILE A 93 1.92 15.35 -20.31
C ILE A 93 0.56 16.02 -20.42
N SER A 94 0.54 17.35 -20.51
CA SER A 94 -0.68 18.13 -20.74
C SER A 94 -1.37 17.73 -22.04
N SER A 95 -0.63 17.61 -23.14
CA SER A 95 -1.20 17.26 -24.45
C SER A 95 -1.79 15.84 -24.47
N GLU A 96 -1.11 14.85 -23.88
CA GLU A 96 -1.57 13.47 -23.79
C GLU A 96 -2.78 13.36 -22.87
N ALA A 97 -2.75 14.01 -21.70
CA ALA A 97 -3.87 14.03 -20.77
C ALA A 97 -5.12 14.69 -21.38
N VAL A 98 -4.96 15.83 -22.06
CA VAL A 98 -6.09 16.51 -22.73
C VAL A 98 -6.64 15.69 -23.89
N ALA A 99 -5.78 14.97 -24.63
CA ALA A 99 -6.23 14.06 -25.69
C ALA A 99 -7.07 12.89 -25.12
N LEU A 100 -6.74 12.40 -23.93
CA LEU A 100 -7.49 11.34 -23.25
C LEU A 100 -8.79 11.83 -22.61
N ARG A 101 -8.79 13.03 -22.02
CA ARG A 101 -9.95 13.63 -21.33
C ARG A 101 -10.17 15.09 -21.71
N PRO A 102 -10.70 15.37 -22.93
CA PRO A 102 -10.96 16.73 -23.38
C PRO A 102 -11.95 17.49 -22.48
N ASP A 103 -12.87 16.77 -21.84
CA ASP A 103 -13.86 17.31 -20.90
C ASP A 103 -13.22 17.86 -19.61
N MET A 104 -12.02 17.38 -19.25
CA MET A 104 -11.29 17.78 -18.04
C MET A 104 -10.17 18.79 -18.31
N ALA A 105 -10.08 19.37 -19.50
CA ALA A 105 -8.92 20.19 -19.91
C ALA A 105 -8.52 21.27 -18.89
N ALA A 106 -9.48 21.96 -18.27
CA ALA A 106 -9.20 22.96 -17.26
C ALA A 106 -8.62 22.38 -15.95
N ALA A 107 -9.05 21.18 -15.55
CA ALA A 107 -8.52 20.48 -14.39
C ALA A 107 -7.13 19.91 -14.66
N ILE A 108 -6.89 19.40 -15.87
CA ILE A 108 -5.58 18.91 -16.33
C ILE A 108 -4.56 20.05 -16.33
N VAL A 109 -4.90 21.22 -16.88
CA VAL A 109 -3.99 22.39 -16.87
C VAL A 109 -3.64 22.80 -15.43
N ARG A 110 -4.60 22.74 -14.49
CA ARG A 110 -4.31 22.99 -13.07
C ARG A 110 -3.43 21.90 -12.45
N ALA A 111 -3.64 20.63 -12.79
CA ALA A 111 -2.83 19.51 -12.32
C ALA A 111 -1.37 19.63 -12.83
N VAL A 112 -1.18 19.92 -14.12
CA VAL A 112 0.14 20.22 -14.70
C VAL A 112 0.77 21.43 -14.03
N GLY A 113 0.01 22.52 -13.84
CA GLY A 113 0.50 23.70 -13.13
C GLY A 113 0.92 23.39 -11.68
N SER A 114 0.17 22.52 -10.99
CA SER A 114 0.50 22.07 -9.64
C SER A 114 1.76 21.21 -9.63
N GLY A 115 1.90 20.25 -10.56
CA GLY A 115 3.11 19.44 -10.71
C GLY A 115 4.34 20.26 -11.08
N ALA A 116 4.22 21.22 -12.00
CA ALA A 116 5.31 22.12 -12.39
C ALA A 116 5.69 23.08 -11.26
N HIS A 117 4.70 23.55 -10.48
CA HIS A 117 4.96 24.34 -9.29
C HIS A 117 5.71 23.53 -8.23
N LEU A 118 5.28 22.29 -7.97
CA LEU A 118 6.00 21.36 -7.09
C LEU A 118 7.42 21.10 -7.60
N ALA A 119 7.62 20.87 -8.90
CA ALA A 119 8.95 20.69 -9.48
C ALA A 119 9.85 21.95 -9.36
N ALA A 120 9.26 23.15 -9.46
CA ALA A 120 9.99 24.41 -9.27
C ALA A 120 10.34 24.68 -7.80
N LEU A 121 9.50 24.23 -6.86
CA LEU A 121 9.79 24.25 -5.43
C LEU A 121 10.83 23.19 -5.03
N TYR A 122 10.89 22.08 -5.78
CA TYR A 122 11.73 20.92 -5.52
C TYR A 122 12.52 20.48 -6.78
N PRO A 123 13.44 21.29 -7.32
CA PRO A 123 14.16 20.93 -8.54
C PRO A 123 15.13 19.78 -8.25
N SER A 124 14.86 18.61 -8.81
CA SER A 124 15.78 17.47 -8.79
C SER A 124 17.09 17.89 -9.44
N SER A 125 18.17 17.98 -8.66
CA SER A 125 19.49 18.26 -9.22
C SER A 125 19.96 17.03 -10.02
N SER A 126 20.18 17.24 -11.31
CA SER A 126 20.82 16.27 -12.20
C SER A 126 22.18 15.81 -11.64
N ILE A 127 22.37 14.49 -11.67
CA ILE A 127 23.57 13.76 -11.24
C ILE A 127 24.84 14.37 -11.83
N THR A 128 25.80 14.75 -10.98
CA THR A 128 27.23 14.81 -11.33
C THR A 128 28.08 14.31 -10.16
N HIS A 129 28.91 13.30 -10.43
CA HIS A 129 29.85 12.66 -9.51
C HIS A 129 30.90 13.62 -8.92
N ALA A 130 31.20 13.47 -7.62
CA ALA A 130 32.58 13.53 -7.12
C ALA A 130 32.71 12.81 -5.76
N LEU A 131 33.63 11.84 -5.73
CA LEU A 131 34.06 11.07 -4.56
C LEU A 131 34.73 11.98 -3.51
N SER A 132 34.26 11.98 -2.26
CA SER A 132 35.07 11.94 -1.02
C SER A 132 34.19 12.19 0.23
N SER A 133 34.16 11.24 1.16
CA SER A 133 33.77 11.52 2.56
C SER A 133 34.89 12.34 3.21
N PRO A 134 34.61 13.44 3.94
CA PRO A 134 34.01 13.33 5.27
C PRO A 134 33.07 14.48 5.71
N THR A 135 32.26 14.20 6.74
CA THR A 135 31.56 15.14 7.64
C THR A 135 30.96 16.39 7.00
N VAL A 136 29.73 16.28 6.52
CA VAL A 136 28.92 17.43 6.11
C VAL A 136 28.04 17.85 7.28
N SER A 137 28.26 19.07 7.77
CA SER A 137 27.27 19.81 8.55
C SER A 137 26.03 19.99 7.66
N SER A 138 24.91 19.35 8.04
CA SER A 138 23.60 19.58 7.42
C SER A 138 23.31 21.06 7.30
N ALA A 139 23.25 21.57 6.07
CA ALA A 139 22.79 22.94 5.81
C ALA A 139 21.96 23.09 4.52
N THR A 140 21.63 22.00 3.83
CA THR A 140 20.60 22.01 2.76
C THR A 140 19.87 20.68 2.76
N GLN A 141 19.03 20.52 3.78
CA GLN A 141 17.93 19.56 3.84
C GLN A 141 17.00 19.84 2.66
N LEU A 142 16.61 18.81 1.90
CA LEU A 142 15.49 18.90 0.95
C LEU A 142 14.31 19.54 1.71
N PRO A 143 13.52 20.47 1.13
CA PRO A 143 12.38 20.99 1.86
C PRO A 143 11.37 19.84 1.97
N TYR A 144 11.32 19.27 3.16
CA TYR A 144 10.34 18.30 3.61
C TYR A 144 8.96 18.95 3.45
N PRO A 145 7.98 18.35 2.75
CA PRO A 145 6.68 18.96 2.56
C PRO A 145 5.88 18.89 3.86
N GLY A 146 6.15 19.78 4.81
CA GLY A 146 5.12 20.27 5.74
C GLY A 146 5.45 20.31 7.23
N GLY A 147 6.55 19.70 7.69
CA GLY A 147 7.02 19.89 9.07
C GLY A 147 7.84 21.18 9.20
N VAL A 148 7.47 22.08 10.12
CA VAL A 148 8.36 23.18 10.54
C VAL A 148 9.28 22.62 11.61
N GLU A 149 10.58 22.58 11.34
CA GLU A 149 11.57 22.13 12.33
C GLU A 149 11.49 23.01 13.59
N ASN A 150 11.50 22.38 14.76
CA ASN A 150 11.36 23.06 16.06
C ASN A 150 10.06 23.89 16.19
N ALA A 151 8.98 23.49 15.52
CA ALA A 151 7.67 24.06 15.78
C ALA A 151 7.32 23.90 17.26
N ASP A 152 6.72 24.94 17.84
CA ASP A 152 6.15 24.85 19.18
C ASP A 152 4.86 24.02 19.10
N GLU A 153 4.96 22.73 19.38
CA GLU A 153 3.82 21.80 19.38
C GLU A 153 2.68 22.26 20.29
N SER A 154 2.98 23.01 21.35
CA SER A 154 1.97 23.54 22.26
C SER A 154 1.14 24.67 21.64
N ALA A 155 1.63 25.27 20.55
CA ALA A 155 0.93 26.28 19.77
C ALA A 155 0.14 25.68 18.58
N LEU A 156 0.31 24.38 18.28
CA LEU A 156 -0.37 23.68 17.20
C LEU A 156 -1.66 23.02 17.69
N THR A 157 -2.68 23.03 16.85
CA THR A 157 -3.83 22.13 17.01
C THR A 157 -3.42 20.68 16.81
N GLU A 158 -4.22 19.73 17.29
CA GLU A 158 -3.98 18.29 17.13
C GLU A 158 -3.86 17.89 15.66
N PHE A 159 -4.75 18.39 14.81
CA PHE A 159 -4.67 18.29 13.36
C PHE A 159 -3.36 18.83 12.77
N GLU A 160 -2.86 19.96 13.27
CA GLU A 160 -1.62 20.58 12.76
C GLU A 160 -0.35 19.86 13.24
N ARG A 161 -0.41 19.12 14.35
CA ARG A 161 0.71 18.28 14.80
C ARG A 161 0.98 17.11 13.85
N ASN A 162 0.00 16.75 13.02
CA ASN A 162 0.21 15.89 11.84
C ASN A 162 0.12 16.73 10.55
N TYR A 163 1.25 17.34 10.15
CA TYR A 163 1.29 18.21 8.97
C TYR A 163 0.81 17.53 7.67
N SER A 164 0.92 16.19 7.58
CA SER A 164 0.54 15.44 6.39
C SER A 164 -0.96 15.54 6.09
N LEU A 165 -1.79 15.72 7.11
CA LEU A 165 -3.24 15.88 6.98
C LEU A 165 -3.59 17.14 6.18
N SER A 166 -2.87 18.23 6.42
CA SER A 166 -3.03 19.47 5.66
C SER A 166 -2.55 19.28 4.22
N ALA A 167 -1.39 18.64 4.03
CA ALA A 167 -0.81 18.41 2.71
C ALA A 167 -1.70 17.54 1.81
N MET A 168 -2.40 16.54 2.36
CA MET A 168 -3.32 15.68 1.62
C MET A 168 -4.75 16.26 1.49
N GLY A 169 -5.04 17.39 2.14
CA GLY A 169 -6.38 17.99 2.14
C GLY A 169 -7.41 17.22 2.97
N ALA A 170 -6.99 16.51 4.03
CA ALA A 170 -7.85 15.68 4.87
C ALA A 170 -9.04 16.46 5.47
N ALA A 171 -8.87 17.76 5.75
CA ALA A 171 -9.93 18.64 6.22
C ALA A 171 -11.15 18.63 5.28
N THR A 172 -10.95 18.59 3.96
CA THR A 172 -12.07 18.55 2.99
C THR A 172 -12.87 17.26 3.11
N ALA A 173 -12.19 16.10 3.27
CA ALA A 173 -12.86 14.82 3.45
C ALA A 173 -13.67 14.79 4.77
N ARG A 174 -13.11 15.36 5.83
CA ARG A 174 -13.76 15.43 7.15
C ARG A 174 -14.94 16.41 7.18
N GLU A 175 -14.86 17.55 6.49
CA GLU A 175 -15.99 18.46 6.29
C GLU A 175 -17.16 17.81 5.54
N MET A 176 -16.86 16.79 4.72
CA MET A 176 -17.86 15.95 4.06
C MET A 176 -18.37 14.79 4.94
N GLY A 177 -17.82 14.63 6.15
CA GLY A 177 -18.19 13.58 7.11
C GLY A 177 -17.44 12.26 6.94
N TYR A 178 -16.36 12.22 6.13
CA TYR A 178 -15.52 11.04 5.99
C TYR A 178 -14.41 11.04 7.05
N THR A 179 -14.68 10.38 8.18
CA THR A 179 -13.74 10.27 9.31
C THR A 179 -13.24 8.85 9.55
N GLY A 180 -13.70 7.88 8.77
CA GLY A 180 -13.45 6.45 9.00
C GLY A 180 -14.46 5.78 9.94
N ALA A 181 -15.47 6.51 10.42
CA ALA A 181 -16.49 5.94 11.30
C ALA A 181 -17.14 4.68 10.72
N GLY A 182 -17.05 3.57 11.46
CA GLY A 182 -17.59 2.26 11.07
C GLY A 182 -16.71 1.47 10.10
N VAL A 183 -15.53 1.97 9.75
CA VAL A 183 -14.52 1.24 8.96
C VAL A 183 -13.56 0.52 9.91
N VAL A 184 -13.34 -0.76 9.66
CA VAL A 184 -12.26 -1.54 10.30
C VAL A 184 -11.09 -1.61 9.34
N VAL A 185 -9.92 -1.18 9.79
CA VAL A 185 -8.66 -1.26 9.06
C VAL A 185 -7.80 -2.36 9.70
N GLY A 186 -7.45 -3.37 8.91
CA GLY A 186 -6.47 -4.37 9.32
C GLY A 186 -5.06 -3.78 9.23
N VAL A 187 -4.22 -4.01 10.23
CA VAL A 187 -2.82 -3.57 10.23
C VAL A 187 -1.95 -4.79 10.51
N ILE A 188 -1.19 -5.23 9.51
CA ILE A 188 -0.20 -6.32 9.67
C ILE A 188 1.16 -5.67 9.90
N ASP A 189 1.68 -5.78 11.12
CA ASP A 189 2.88 -5.04 11.57
C ASP A 189 3.52 -5.68 12.82
N SER A 190 4.32 -4.92 13.58
CA SER A 190 4.97 -5.30 14.83
C SER A 190 4.06 -5.30 16.07
N GLY A 191 2.77 -5.02 15.87
CA GLY A 191 1.75 -4.99 16.92
C GLY A 191 1.25 -3.58 17.20
N ILE A 192 0.61 -3.41 18.35
CA ILE A 192 0.10 -2.11 18.80
C ILE A 192 0.27 -2.00 20.31
N ASP A 193 0.42 -0.78 20.81
CA ASP A 193 0.56 -0.50 22.24
C ASP A 193 -0.75 -0.80 23.00
N MET A 194 -0.92 -2.08 23.31
CA MET A 194 -2.02 -2.64 24.08
C MET A 194 -1.52 -3.74 25.02
N SER A 195 -1.97 -3.72 26.26
CA SER A 195 -1.62 -4.71 27.28
C SER A 195 -2.75 -5.73 27.47
N PRO A 196 -2.46 -6.96 27.93
CA PRO A 196 -3.47 -8.00 28.19
C PRO A 196 -4.57 -7.60 29.18
N ASP A 197 -4.29 -6.65 30.09
CA ASP A 197 -5.29 -6.10 31.02
C ASP A 197 -6.31 -5.16 30.36
N GLY A 198 -6.17 -4.89 29.06
CA GLY A 198 -7.04 -4.03 28.27
C GLY A 198 -6.61 -2.56 28.27
N THR A 199 -5.49 -2.22 28.90
CA THR A 199 -4.86 -0.91 28.74
C THR A 199 -4.41 -0.74 27.29
N VAL A 200 -4.67 0.43 26.71
CA VAL A 200 -4.31 0.76 25.33
C VAL A 200 -3.81 2.19 25.30
N HIS A 201 -2.93 2.50 24.34
CA HIS A 201 -2.52 3.86 24.05
C HIS A 201 -3.75 4.79 23.92
N PRO A 202 -3.75 6.00 24.54
CA PRO A 202 -4.92 6.87 24.59
C PRO A 202 -5.54 7.18 23.22
N GLU A 203 -4.69 7.26 22.19
CA GLU A 203 -5.10 7.49 20.80
C GLU A 203 -6.02 6.44 20.20
N PHE A 204 -6.14 5.25 20.79
CA PHE A 204 -6.99 4.17 20.28
C PHE A 204 -8.08 3.74 21.27
N THR A 205 -8.33 4.54 22.31
CA THR A 205 -9.32 4.22 23.35
C THR A 205 -10.68 3.87 22.74
N GLY A 206 -11.12 2.63 22.94
CA GLY A 206 -12.41 2.11 22.44
C GLY A 206 -12.46 1.83 20.93
N ARG A 207 -11.31 1.88 20.24
CA ARG A 207 -11.20 1.70 18.78
C ARG A 207 -10.15 0.66 18.37
N ILE A 208 -9.75 -0.20 19.30
CA ILE A 208 -9.07 -1.46 18.98
C ILE A 208 -10.11 -2.56 18.85
N ASP A 209 -10.10 -3.23 17.71
CA ASP A 209 -10.96 -4.37 17.45
C ASP A 209 -10.55 -5.55 18.33
N SER A 210 -11.53 -6.18 18.98
CA SER A 210 -11.32 -7.35 19.84
C SER A 210 -10.74 -8.58 19.11
N ARG A 211 -10.73 -8.58 17.78
CA ARG A 211 -10.09 -9.60 16.93
C ARG A 211 -8.57 -9.40 16.79
N SER A 212 -8.01 -8.31 17.32
CA SER A 212 -6.56 -8.07 17.26
C SER A 212 -5.80 -9.24 17.90
N THR A 213 -4.72 -9.67 17.28
CA THR A 213 -4.01 -10.90 17.62
C THR A 213 -2.52 -10.82 17.27
N SER A 214 -1.75 -11.83 17.69
CA SER A 214 -0.36 -12.03 17.28
C SER A 214 -0.16 -13.42 16.68
N PHE A 215 0.69 -13.49 15.66
CA PHE A 215 1.26 -14.73 15.11
C PHE A 215 2.74 -14.90 15.47
N LEU A 216 3.25 -14.08 16.37
CA LEU A 216 4.61 -14.12 16.90
C LEU A 216 4.62 -14.49 18.38
N ASN A 217 5.78 -14.88 18.88
CA ASN A 217 6.04 -14.98 20.31
C ASN A 217 6.23 -13.58 20.88
N TRP A 218 5.80 -13.36 22.12
CA TRP A 218 6.19 -12.15 22.85
C TRP A 218 7.62 -12.31 23.38
N VAL A 219 8.37 -11.22 23.45
CA VAL A 219 9.77 -11.19 23.90
C VAL A 219 9.97 -9.99 24.84
N ASP A 220 10.54 -10.24 26.02
CA ASP A 220 10.98 -9.18 26.94
C ASP A 220 12.25 -8.51 26.38
N ILE A 221 12.11 -7.27 25.89
CA ILE A 221 13.23 -6.47 25.38
C ILE A 221 14.26 -6.13 26.46
N GLY A 222 13.92 -6.29 27.75
CA GLY A 222 14.87 -6.20 28.86
C GLY A 222 15.96 -7.28 28.83
N MET A 223 15.82 -8.32 28.00
CA MET A 223 16.87 -9.32 27.77
C MET A 223 18.01 -8.84 26.85
N GLN A 224 17.83 -7.69 26.18
CA GLN A 224 18.82 -7.18 25.23
C GLN A 224 20.19 -6.96 25.90
N GLY A 225 21.22 -7.57 25.34
CA GLY A 225 22.61 -7.48 25.77
C GLY A 225 22.94 -8.29 27.03
N GLU A 226 21.98 -8.99 27.61
CA GLU A 226 22.19 -9.81 28.80
C GLU A 226 22.77 -11.19 28.44
N THR A 227 23.47 -11.80 29.40
CA THR A 227 23.86 -13.22 29.34
C THR A 227 22.93 -14.01 30.25
N LEU A 228 22.15 -14.92 29.66
CA LEU A 228 21.04 -15.60 30.33
C LEU A 228 21.13 -17.11 30.18
N SER A 229 20.58 -17.85 31.14
CA SER A 229 20.30 -19.27 30.97
C SER A 229 19.10 -19.47 30.04
N ALA A 230 19.01 -20.62 29.37
CA ALA A 230 17.84 -20.97 28.55
C ALA A 230 16.50 -20.92 29.31
N ALA A 231 16.52 -21.13 30.64
CA ALA A 231 15.35 -21.01 31.49
C ALA A 231 14.92 -19.55 31.71
N GLU A 232 15.88 -18.63 31.81
CA GLU A 232 15.62 -17.19 31.88
C GLU A 232 15.09 -16.66 30.55
N VAL A 233 15.66 -17.10 29.42
CA VAL A 233 15.11 -16.77 28.09
C VAL A 233 13.68 -17.27 27.96
N ALA A 234 13.39 -18.52 28.34
CA ALA A 234 12.03 -19.05 28.32
C ALA A 234 11.05 -18.28 29.21
N ALA A 235 11.52 -17.70 30.32
CA ALA A 235 10.72 -16.82 31.15
C ALA A 235 10.47 -15.46 30.47
N GLY A 236 11.46 -14.92 29.76
CA GLY A 236 11.33 -13.69 28.97
C GLY A 236 10.47 -13.82 27.72
N LEU A 237 9.99 -15.02 27.37
CA LEU A 237 8.95 -15.21 26.33
C LEU A 237 7.52 -15.21 26.89
N GLN A 238 7.34 -15.02 28.21
CA GLN A 238 6.04 -14.98 28.85
C GLN A 238 5.60 -13.54 29.06
N GLN A 239 4.64 -13.08 28.24
CA GLN A 239 4.06 -11.74 28.39
C GLN A 239 3.36 -11.60 29.75
N GLY A 240 3.73 -10.58 30.52
CA GLY A 240 3.06 -10.20 31.75
C GLY A 240 1.71 -9.51 31.49
N PRO A 241 0.84 -9.42 32.52
CA PRO A 241 -0.52 -8.89 32.36
C PRO A 241 -0.58 -7.40 31.99
N THR A 242 0.48 -6.65 32.31
CA THR A 242 0.60 -5.21 32.03
C THR A 242 1.57 -4.91 30.89
N ASP A 243 2.28 -5.92 30.40
CA ASP A 243 3.26 -5.73 29.34
C ASP A 243 2.54 -5.47 28.03
N THR A 244 3.01 -4.48 27.29
CA THR A 244 2.43 -4.15 26.00
C THR A 244 2.76 -5.22 24.97
N GLN A 245 1.84 -5.44 24.02
CA GLN A 245 2.03 -6.38 22.93
C GLN A 245 3.12 -5.90 21.95
N ALA A 246 3.16 -4.60 21.67
CA ALA A 246 4.18 -4.00 20.83
C ALA A 246 5.49 -3.90 21.61
N VAL A 247 6.49 -4.63 21.15
CA VAL A 247 7.86 -4.61 21.71
C VAL A 247 8.73 -3.52 21.07
N ASP A 248 8.21 -2.85 20.03
CA ASP A 248 8.73 -1.64 19.40
C ASP A 248 7.60 -0.58 19.27
N ASP A 249 7.88 0.53 18.58
CA ASP A 249 6.90 1.57 18.30
C ASP A 249 6.29 1.54 16.87
N HIS A 250 6.81 0.72 15.95
CA HIS A 250 6.53 0.82 14.52
C HIS A 250 5.04 0.62 14.19
N GLY A 251 4.46 -0.51 14.60
CA GLY A 251 3.05 -0.81 14.34
C GLY A 251 2.07 0.12 15.05
N THR A 252 2.45 0.64 16.23
CA THR A 252 1.70 1.68 16.95
C THR A 252 1.73 3.00 16.18
N HIS A 253 2.91 3.38 15.66
CA HIS A 253 3.10 4.58 14.86
C HIS A 253 2.32 4.51 13.54
N VAL A 254 2.41 3.39 12.82
CA VAL A 254 1.62 3.11 11.60
C VAL A 254 0.13 3.21 11.88
N SER A 255 -0.35 2.57 12.94
CA SER A 255 -1.76 2.64 13.36
C SER A 255 -2.19 4.07 13.71
N GLY A 256 -1.28 4.86 14.27
CA GLY A 256 -1.51 6.27 14.61
C GLY A 256 -1.73 7.12 13.36
N ILE A 257 -0.89 6.96 12.32
CA ILE A 257 -1.06 7.63 11.02
C ILE A 257 -2.46 7.35 10.46
N ILE A 258 -2.94 6.10 10.58
CA ILE A 258 -4.25 5.70 10.07
C ILE A 258 -5.37 6.31 10.92
N ALA A 259 -5.36 6.09 12.24
CA ALA A 259 -6.54 6.25 13.07
C ALA A 259 -6.27 6.74 14.50
N ALA A 260 -5.20 7.49 14.77
CA ALA A 260 -5.17 8.22 16.04
C ALA A 260 -6.37 9.18 16.14
N GLY A 261 -6.85 9.41 17.36
CA GLY A 261 -8.13 10.06 17.59
C GLY A 261 -8.10 11.55 17.26
N ASP A 262 -9.30 12.13 17.18
CA ASP A 262 -9.51 13.57 17.42
C ASP A 262 -10.05 13.67 18.86
N ASN A 263 -9.14 13.70 19.83
CA ASN A 263 -9.45 13.49 21.25
C ASN A 263 -8.79 14.50 22.19
N GLY A 264 -8.04 15.47 21.66
CA GLY A 264 -7.29 16.48 22.40
C GLY A 264 -5.92 16.03 22.91
N PHE A 265 -5.46 14.83 22.55
CA PHE A 265 -4.19 14.23 22.95
C PHE A 265 -3.28 14.06 21.72
N GLY A 266 -1.98 13.92 21.92
CA GLY A 266 -1.03 13.53 20.86
C GLY A 266 -1.28 14.20 19.51
N MET A 267 -1.69 13.43 18.51
CA MET A 267 -1.92 13.88 17.13
C MET A 267 -3.08 13.12 16.50
N GLU A 268 -3.56 13.59 15.34
CA GLU A 268 -4.68 12.94 14.66
C GLU A 268 -4.25 12.06 13.49
N GLY A 269 -4.98 10.96 13.30
CA GLY A 269 -4.86 10.10 12.13
C GLY A 269 -5.62 10.66 10.92
N VAL A 270 -5.41 10.04 9.76
CA VAL A 270 -6.16 10.36 8.53
C VAL A 270 -7.66 10.08 8.73
N ALA A 271 -7.98 8.96 9.39
CA ALA A 271 -9.33 8.48 9.66
C ALA A 271 -9.55 8.31 11.17
N PRO A 272 -9.73 9.41 11.92
CA PRO A 272 -9.71 9.40 13.40
C PRO A 272 -10.82 8.58 14.06
N ASP A 273 -11.91 8.28 13.34
CA ASP A 273 -13.02 7.46 13.84
C ASP A 273 -12.95 5.99 13.38
N ALA A 274 -11.90 5.60 12.65
CA ALA A 274 -11.71 4.21 12.24
C ALA A 274 -11.34 3.31 13.45
N THR A 275 -11.66 2.02 13.30
CA THR A 275 -11.26 0.97 14.25
C THR A 275 -10.06 0.22 13.68
N ILE A 276 -9.03 0.02 14.50
CA ILE A 276 -7.83 -0.75 14.12
C ILE A 276 -8.00 -2.20 14.56
N LEU A 277 -7.84 -3.13 13.61
CA LEU A 277 -7.63 -4.55 13.88
C LEU A 277 -6.14 -4.84 13.69
N SER A 278 -5.39 -4.86 14.79
CA SER A 278 -3.94 -5.08 14.77
C SER A 278 -3.63 -6.58 14.69
N VAL A 279 -2.78 -6.97 13.74
CA VAL A 279 -2.28 -8.33 13.58
C VAL A 279 -0.77 -8.29 13.61
N GLN A 280 -0.18 -8.65 14.74
CA GLN A 280 1.26 -8.70 14.90
C GLN A 280 1.82 -9.92 14.14
N ALA A 281 2.61 -9.66 13.11
CA ALA A 281 3.20 -10.70 12.25
C ALA A 281 4.59 -10.33 11.72
N VAL A 282 5.06 -9.12 11.98
CA VAL A 282 6.41 -8.65 11.64
C VAL A 282 7.20 -8.56 12.95
N PRO A 283 8.36 -9.22 13.08
CA PRO A 283 9.19 -9.06 14.25
C PRO A 283 9.64 -7.61 14.42
N GLY A 284 9.57 -7.11 15.65
CA GLY A 284 9.96 -5.77 16.05
C GLY A 284 11.00 -5.73 17.16
N ALA A 285 11.30 -6.86 17.79
CA ALA A 285 12.33 -6.92 18.82
C ALA A 285 13.72 -6.75 18.17
N GLU A 286 14.47 -5.74 18.62
CA GLU A 286 15.81 -5.45 18.08
C GLU A 286 16.92 -5.82 19.06
N GLY A 287 18.05 -6.25 18.50
CA GLY A 287 19.27 -6.56 19.24
C GLY A 287 19.39 -8.04 19.57
N TRP A 288 20.34 -8.35 20.44
CA TRP A 288 20.75 -9.73 20.71
C TRP A 288 20.89 -9.99 22.21
N LEU A 289 20.85 -11.27 22.60
CA LEU A 289 21.25 -11.76 23.91
C LEU A 289 22.32 -12.84 23.76
N TYR A 290 22.91 -13.26 24.88
CA TYR A 290 23.90 -14.34 24.94
C TYR A 290 23.43 -15.46 25.87
N LEU A 291 23.82 -16.71 25.58
CA LEU A 291 23.56 -17.83 26.49
C LEU A 291 24.72 -18.05 27.46
N ASP A 292 24.42 -18.35 28.72
CA ASP A 292 25.43 -18.77 29.72
C ASP A 292 26.27 -19.97 29.25
N SER A 293 25.68 -20.85 28.43
CA SER A 293 26.33 -22.05 27.90
C SER A 293 27.27 -21.76 26.73
N ASP A 294 27.03 -20.67 26.00
CA ASP A 294 27.84 -20.23 24.88
C ASP A 294 27.80 -18.69 24.78
N PRO A 295 28.61 -17.98 25.59
CA PRO A 295 28.54 -16.53 25.70
C PRO A 295 29.13 -15.80 24.49
N ASP A 296 29.71 -16.53 23.53
CA ASP A 296 30.23 -15.99 22.28
C ASP A 296 29.19 -16.07 21.14
N GLU A 297 28.06 -16.74 21.36
CA GLU A 297 26.97 -16.87 20.41
C GLU A 297 25.88 -15.80 20.67
N GLU A 298 25.65 -14.97 19.65
CA GLU A 298 24.59 -13.96 19.65
C GLU A 298 23.28 -14.59 19.19
N ILE A 299 22.22 -14.37 19.98
CA ILE A 299 20.85 -14.80 19.64
C ILE A 299 20.02 -13.56 19.39
N ASP A 300 19.52 -13.43 18.16
CA ASP A 300 18.68 -12.32 17.75
C ASP A 300 17.31 -12.37 18.47
N LEU A 301 16.89 -11.24 19.05
CA LEU A 301 15.58 -11.15 19.69
C LEU A 301 14.44 -11.31 18.66
N ALA A 302 14.63 -10.91 17.40
CA ALA A 302 13.66 -11.13 16.33
C ALA A 302 13.50 -12.61 15.98
N ASP A 303 14.57 -13.42 16.10
CA ASP A 303 14.49 -14.87 15.94
C ASP A 303 13.69 -15.52 17.07
N LEU A 304 13.89 -15.06 18.32
CA LEU A 304 13.06 -15.48 19.44
C LEU A 304 11.59 -15.11 19.24
N GLN A 305 11.32 -13.93 18.67
CA GLN A 305 9.97 -13.50 18.34
C GLN A 305 9.35 -14.42 17.26
N THR A 306 10.15 -14.84 16.28
CA THR A 306 9.72 -15.62 15.11
C THR A 306 9.52 -17.10 15.41
N CYS A 307 10.53 -17.78 15.97
CA CYS A 307 10.53 -19.23 16.19
C CYS A 307 10.61 -19.65 17.66
N GLY A 308 10.59 -18.70 18.60
CA GLY A 308 10.61 -19.00 20.03
C GLY A 308 11.92 -19.66 20.45
N LEU A 309 11.83 -20.66 21.32
CA LEU A 309 13.02 -21.34 21.84
C LEU A 309 13.82 -22.15 20.81
N GLU A 310 13.28 -22.38 19.60
CA GLU A 310 14.05 -22.98 18.51
C GLU A 310 15.22 -22.09 18.06
N ALA A 311 15.15 -20.77 18.30
CA ALA A 311 16.25 -19.85 18.05
C ALA A 311 17.51 -20.19 18.89
N LEU A 312 17.36 -20.94 19.99
CA LEU A 312 18.48 -21.33 20.86
C LEU A 312 19.31 -22.49 20.31
N ASP A 313 18.90 -23.11 19.20
CA ASP A 313 19.58 -24.27 18.63
C ASP A 313 20.82 -23.91 17.77
N GLY A 314 21.16 -22.61 17.71
CA GLY A 314 22.36 -22.07 17.04
C GLY A 314 22.36 -22.14 15.51
N ASN A 315 21.20 -22.41 14.90
CA ASN A 315 21.03 -22.48 13.45
C ASN A 315 20.09 -21.37 12.90
N GLY A 316 19.68 -20.44 13.75
CA GLY A 316 18.59 -19.49 13.44
C GLY A 316 17.25 -20.19 13.22
N CYS A 317 16.22 -19.44 12.83
CA CYS A 317 14.93 -20.04 12.49
C CYS A 317 14.99 -20.74 11.12
N ALA A 318 14.18 -21.79 10.93
CA ALA A 318 13.96 -22.36 9.62
C ALA A 318 13.30 -21.33 8.69
N ILE A 319 13.69 -21.30 7.41
CA ILE A 319 13.16 -20.33 6.42
C ILE A 319 11.62 -20.25 6.46
N ALA A 320 10.92 -21.38 6.57
CA ALA A 320 9.47 -21.43 6.64
C ALA A 320 8.87 -20.61 7.81
N GLN A 321 9.60 -20.51 8.93
CA GLN A 321 9.15 -19.82 10.13
C GLN A 321 9.18 -18.30 9.97
N TYR A 322 10.09 -17.75 9.16
CA TYR A 322 10.08 -16.31 8.86
C TYR A 322 8.87 -15.88 8.02
N PHE A 323 8.34 -16.76 7.17
CA PHE A 323 7.18 -16.46 6.32
C PHE A 323 5.84 -16.82 6.96
N ALA A 324 5.83 -17.79 7.89
CA ALA A 324 4.59 -18.31 8.45
C ALA A 324 3.71 -17.25 9.15
N PRO A 325 4.25 -16.29 9.91
CA PRO A 325 3.44 -15.26 10.57
C PRO A 325 2.68 -14.37 9.59
N ILE A 326 3.36 -13.81 8.57
CA ILE A 326 2.72 -12.92 7.59
C ILE A 326 1.64 -13.65 6.77
N ILE A 327 1.93 -14.86 6.29
CA ILE A 327 0.97 -15.69 5.55
C ILE A 327 -0.25 -16.03 6.43
N SER A 328 -0.02 -16.27 7.72
CA SER A 328 -1.10 -16.56 8.67
C SER A 328 -1.96 -15.33 8.95
N ALA A 329 -1.34 -14.15 9.08
CA ALA A 329 -2.02 -12.88 9.26
C ALA A 329 -2.89 -12.52 8.05
N GLU A 330 -2.38 -12.69 6.84
CA GLU A 330 -3.13 -12.48 5.61
C GLU A 330 -4.32 -13.43 5.50
N ARG A 331 -4.12 -14.73 5.77
CA ARG A 331 -5.23 -15.70 5.77
C ARG A 331 -6.24 -15.44 6.89
N TYR A 332 -5.80 -14.88 8.01
CA TYR A 332 -6.67 -14.50 9.10
C TYR A 332 -7.58 -13.33 8.70
N LEU A 333 -7.01 -12.27 8.14
CA LEU A 333 -7.77 -11.09 7.71
C LEU A 333 -8.72 -11.36 6.55
N ALA A 334 -8.35 -12.26 5.62
CA ALA A 334 -9.21 -12.67 4.51
C ALA A 334 -10.56 -13.28 4.95
N GLN A 335 -10.67 -13.73 6.21
CA GLN A 335 -11.91 -14.30 6.75
C GLN A 335 -12.94 -13.24 7.14
N PHE A 336 -12.55 -11.97 7.21
CA PHE A 336 -13.38 -10.87 7.70
C PHE A 336 -13.82 -9.95 6.57
N SER A 337 -15.01 -10.22 6.02
CA SER A 337 -15.60 -9.39 4.96
C SER A 337 -15.92 -7.95 5.37
N ASP A 338 -15.91 -7.65 6.67
CA ASP A 338 -16.10 -6.29 7.20
C ASP A 338 -14.79 -5.49 7.28
N VAL A 339 -13.63 -6.14 7.22
CA VAL A 339 -12.34 -5.47 7.05
C VAL A 339 -12.23 -5.08 5.58
N SER A 340 -12.21 -3.78 5.30
CA SER A 340 -12.24 -3.27 3.92
C SER A 340 -10.86 -2.91 3.37
N VAL A 341 -9.95 -2.54 4.26
CA VAL A 341 -8.59 -2.09 3.94
C VAL A 341 -7.62 -2.78 4.89
N ILE A 342 -6.49 -3.22 4.35
CA ILE A 342 -5.39 -3.81 5.10
C ILE A 342 -4.13 -3.01 4.79
N ASN A 343 -3.49 -2.46 5.82
CA ASN A 343 -2.17 -1.85 5.72
C ASN A 343 -1.09 -2.89 6.00
N MET A 344 -0.06 -2.91 5.15
CA MET A 344 1.03 -3.88 5.16
C MET A 344 2.35 -3.11 5.03
N SER A 345 2.96 -2.79 6.17
CA SER A 345 4.18 -1.97 6.24
C SER A 345 5.42 -2.83 6.44
N TYR A 346 5.56 -3.86 5.60
CA TYR A 346 6.72 -4.75 5.53
C TYR A 346 7.06 -5.05 4.07
N GLY A 347 8.24 -5.59 3.83
CA GLY A 347 8.74 -5.86 2.49
C GLY A 347 9.86 -6.88 2.48
N ALA A 348 10.37 -7.14 1.27
CA ALA A 348 11.54 -7.98 1.10
C ALA A 348 12.82 -7.16 1.37
N ASN A 349 13.80 -7.79 2.02
CA ASN A 349 15.14 -7.22 2.15
C ASN A 349 15.97 -7.52 0.90
N VAL A 350 16.89 -6.61 0.58
CA VAL A 350 17.89 -6.76 -0.47
C VAL A 350 19.27 -6.46 0.11
N ASP A 351 20.30 -7.00 -0.55
CA ASP A 351 21.68 -6.67 -0.20
C ASP A 351 22.00 -5.21 -0.60
N ASP A 352 22.96 -4.60 0.10
CA ASP A 352 23.57 -3.35 -0.32
C ASP A 352 24.03 -3.42 -1.79
N ASP A 353 23.87 -2.32 -2.51
CA ASP A 353 24.18 -2.17 -3.94
C ASP A 353 23.40 -3.15 -4.86
N ALA A 354 22.36 -3.82 -4.37
CA ALA A 354 21.55 -4.71 -5.20
C ALA A 354 20.97 -3.96 -6.42
N THR A 355 21.10 -4.60 -7.58
CA THR A 355 20.62 -4.05 -8.86
C THR A 355 19.37 -4.73 -9.40
N SER A 356 18.98 -5.85 -8.78
CA SER A 356 17.81 -6.68 -9.10
C SER A 356 17.28 -7.29 -7.81
N TRP A 357 15.97 -7.51 -7.72
CA TRP A 357 15.43 -8.32 -6.63
C TRP A 357 15.61 -9.80 -6.94
N ASN A 358 16.59 -10.43 -6.29
CA ASN A 358 16.85 -11.86 -6.47
C ASN A 358 15.90 -12.68 -5.60
N ILE A 359 15.24 -13.68 -6.20
CA ILE A 359 14.29 -14.56 -5.52
C ILE A 359 14.81 -16.01 -5.61
N PRO A 360 15.69 -16.44 -4.70
CA PRO A 360 16.26 -17.78 -4.70
C PRO A 360 15.19 -18.87 -4.69
N THR A 361 15.45 -19.98 -5.38
CA THR A 361 14.51 -21.12 -5.47
C THR A 361 14.15 -21.73 -4.12
N THR A 362 14.99 -21.52 -3.10
CA THR A 362 14.75 -21.95 -1.71
C THR A 362 13.62 -21.18 -1.02
N VAL A 363 13.34 -19.93 -1.44
CA VAL A 363 12.30 -19.08 -0.83
C VAL A 363 11.03 -18.96 -1.68
N GLN A 364 11.11 -19.27 -2.98
CA GLN A 364 9.97 -19.16 -3.91
C GLN A 364 8.68 -19.86 -3.45
N PRO A 365 8.70 -21.08 -2.86
CA PRO A 365 7.48 -21.71 -2.39
C PRO A 365 6.75 -20.92 -1.30
N TYR A 366 7.47 -20.13 -0.51
CA TYR A 366 6.87 -19.30 0.53
C TYR A 366 6.28 -18.02 -0.06
N TYR A 367 6.98 -17.37 -1.00
CA TYR A 367 6.41 -16.25 -1.76
C TYR A 367 5.18 -16.66 -2.59
N GLN A 368 5.14 -17.88 -3.12
CA GLN A 368 3.93 -18.43 -3.75
C GLN A 368 2.78 -18.57 -2.75
N ALA A 369 3.05 -19.10 -1.56
CA ALA A 369 2.04 -19.26 -0.52
C ALA A 369 1.52 -17.91 0.03
N ASP A 370 2.39 -16.89 0.07
CA ASP A 370 2.09 -15.50 0.37
C ASP A 370 1.19 -14.88 -0.70
N ALA A 371 1.58 -14.97 -1.98
CA ALA A 371 0.76 -14.52 -3.10
C ALA A 371 -0.64 -15.16 -3.11
N GLU A 372 -0.77 -16.44 -2.76
CA GLU A 372 -2.05 -17.13 -2.61
C GLU A 372 -2.89 -16.59 -1.43
N ALA A 373 -2.25 -16.24 -0.31
CA ALA A 373 -2.92 -15.64 0.84
C ALA A 373 -3.41 -14.22 0.53
N LEU A 374 -2.59 -13.40 -0.14
CA LEU A 374 -3.00 -12.10 -0.67
C LEU A 374 -4.20 -12.22 -1.61
N ARG A 375 -4.20 -13.21 -2.51
CA ARG A 375 -5.34 -13.44 -3.42
C ARG A 375 -6.64 -13.70 -2.67
N ALA A 376 -6.60 -14.42 -1.55
CA ALA A 376 -7.78 -14.65 -0.72
C ALA A 376 -8.34 -13.33 -0.14
N ASN A 377 -7.47 -12.40 0.26
CA ASN A 377 -7.89 -11.07 0.73
C ASN A 377 -8.53 -10.25 -0.42
N LEU A 378 -7.94 -10.30 -1.62
CA LEU A 378 -8.50 -9.64 -2.80
C LEU A 378 -9.86 -10.24 -3.20
N ASP A 379 -10.01 -11.56 -3.15
CA ASP A 379 -11.29 -12.24 -3.39
C ASP A 379 -12.35 -11.89 -2.31
N ALA A 380 -11.93 -11.55 -1.09
CA ALA A 380 -12.79 -11.02 -0.03
C ALA A 380 -13.17 -9.54 -0.22
N GLY A 381 -12.68 -8.88 -1.27
CA GLY A 381 -12.99 -7.48 -1.58
C GLY A 381 -12.08 -6.46 -0.88
N GLN A 382 -10.97 -6.90 -0.27
CA GLN A 382 -10.14 -6.07 0.59
C GLN A 382 -9.07 -5.32 -0.20
N ILE A 383 -8.90 -4.02 0.06
CA ILE A 383 -7.82 -3.22 -0.53
C ILE A 383 -6.56 -3.43 0.31
N LEU A 384 -5.49 -3.88 -0.33
CA LEU A 384 -4.19 -4.10 0.30
C LEU A 384 -3.31 -2.89 0.00
N VAL A 385 -2.91 -2.16 1.03
CA VAL A 385 -2.05 -0.98 0.91
C VAL A 385 -0.67 -1.38 1.40
N THR A 386 0.32 -1.37 0.51
CA THR A 386 1.68 -1.88 0.79
C THR A 386 2.72 -0.78 0.71
N SER A 387 3.75 -0.85 1.55
CA SER A 387 4.94 -0.02 1.39
C SER A 387 5.78 -0.46 0.19
N ALA A 388 6.43 0.49 -0.49
CA ALA A 388 7.32 0.23 -1.63
C ALA A 388 8.74 -0.21 -1.23
N SER A 389 9.05 -0.24 0.07
CA SER A 389 10.40 -0.35 0.66
C SER A 389 11.20 0.97 0.70
N ASN A 390 12.33 0.96 1.41
CA ASN A 390 13.15 2.14 1.76
C ASN A 390 14.61 2.03 1.29
N ASP A 391 14.94 1.17 0.33
CA ASP A 391 16.32 0.82 -0.06
C ASP A 391 17.02 1.88 -0.92
N GLY A 392 16.42 3.06 -1.12
CA GLY A 392 16.93 4.06 -2.07
C GLY A 392 18.32 4.61 -1.74
N VAL A 393 18.79 4.45 -0.51
CA VAL A 393 20.15 4.84 -0.08
C VAL A 393 21.15 3.72 -0.36
N ASP A 394 20.85 2.51 0.11
CA ASP A 394 21.80 1.39 0.11
C ASP A 394 21.75 0.57 -1.19
N ALA A 395 20.60 0.51 -1.86
CA ALA A 395 20.41 -0.21 -3.12
C ALA A 395 19.59 0.62 -4.14
N PRO A 396 20.13 1.77 -4.61
CA PRO A 396 19.38 2.74 -5.41
C PRO A 396 18.87 2.22 -6.76
N VAL A 397 19.51 1.18 -7.33
CA VAL A 397 19.13 0.63 -8.64
C VAL A 397 17.91 -0.30 -8.53
N VAL A 398 17.89 -1.19 -7.53
CA VAL A 398 16.72 -2.06 -7.31
C VAL A 398 15.52 -1.25 -6.78
N ALA A 399 15.78 -0.21 -5.97
CA ALA A 399 14.77 0.69 -5.41
C ALA A 399 14.02 1.56 -6.45
N GLU A 400 14.38 1.50 -7.73
CA GLU A 400 13.58 2.08 -8.82
C GLU A 400 12.18 1.45 -8.94
N ASN A 401 12.00 0.26 -8.36
CA ASN A 401 10.75 -0.49 -8.36
C ASN A 401 10.36 -0.83 -6.91
N PRO A 402 9.06 -1.04 -6.62
CA PRO A 402 8.68 -1.60 -5.33
C PRO A 402 9.30 -2.99 -5.14
N LEU A 403 9.54 -3.35 -3.88
CA LEU A 403 9.92 -4.70 -3.48
C LEU A 403 8.75 -5.44 -2.83
N GLY A 404 8.86 -6.77 -2.74
CA GLY A 404 7.86 -7.60 -2.08
C GLY A 404 6.48 -7.48 -2.72
N ILE A 405 5.45 -7.37 -1.89
CA ILE A 405 4.02 -7.43 -2.26
C ILE A 405 3.66 -6.42 -3.35
N GLY A 406 4.24 -5.22 -3.30
CA GLY A 406 4.01 -4.17 -4.31
C GLY A 406 4.43 -4.57 -5.72
N LEU A 407 5.36 -5.53 -5.87
CA LEU A 407 5.80 -6.05 -7.16
C LEU A 407 5.09 -7.34 -7.59
N TYR A 408 4.39 -8.04 -6.69
CA TYR A 408 3.82 -9.36 -7.01
C TYR A 408 2.93 -9.37 -8.26
N PRO A 409 2.02 -8.39 -8.49
CA PRO A 409 1.22 -8.34 -9.72
C PRO A 409 2.04 -8.28 -11.02
N PHE A 410 3.31 -7.89 -10.95
CA PHE A 410 4.23 -7.81 -12.08
C PHE A 410 5.01 -9.11 -12.32
N ILE A 411 5.18 -9.97 -11.31
CA ILE A 411 5.94 -11.22 -11.42
C ILE A 411 5.16 -12.22 -12.28
N SER A 412 5.68 -12.50 -13.48
CA SER A 412 5.09 -13.46 -14.41
C SER A 412 6.09 -13.86 -15.51
N PRO A 413 5.93 -15.01 -16.16
CA PRO A 413 6.79 -15.39 -17.29
C PRO A 413 6.83 -14.35 -18.43
N ALA A 414 5.79 -13.53 -18.58
CA ALA A 414 5.75 -12.47 -19.59
C ALA A 414 6.71 -11.30 -19.29
N ASN A 415 7.14 -11.15 -18.03
CA ASN A 415 7.98 -10.06 -17.55
C ASN A 415 9.37 -10.54 -17.09
N GLU A 416 9.75 -11.80 -17.35
CA GLU A 416 11.01 -12.39 -16.88
C GLU A 416 12.26 -11.66 -17.41
N ASP A 417 12.16 -11.07 -18.60
CA ASP A 417 13.23 -10.30 -19.24
C ASP A 417 13.10 -8.77 -19.02
N ALA A 418 12.16 -8.33 -18.17
CA ALA A 418 11.94 -6.90 -17.93
C ALA A 418 13.11 -6.29 -17.14
N THR A 419 13.59 -5.13 -17.59
CA THR A 419 14.76 -4.47 -17.01
C THR A 419 14.45 -3.08 -16.47
N ASN A 420 15.18 -2.67 -15.43
CA ASN A 420 15.17 -1.33 -14.87
C ASN A 420 15.97 -0.33 -15.71
N SER A 421 16.08 0.93 -15.26
CA SER A 421 16.72 1.99 -16.04
C SER A 421 18.20 1.73 -16.32
N SER A 422 18.84 0.90 -15.49
CA SER A 422 20.24 0.48 -15.59
C SER A 422 20.45 -0.80 -16.43
N GLY A 423 19.38 -1.38 -16.98
CA GLY A 423 19.43 -2.59 -17.79
C GLY A 423 19.59 -3.90 -17.00
N ASN A 424 19.43 -3.86 -15.68
CA ASN A 424 19.38 -5.05 -14.83
C ASN A 424 17.94 -5.57 -14.75
N LEU A 425 17.75 -6.87 -14.49
CA LEU A 425 16.42 -7.44 -14.33
C LEU A 425 15.69 -6.76 -13.17
N ILE A 426 14.38 -6.53 -13.31
CA ILE A 426 13.57 -5.98 -12.22
C ILE A 426 13.49 -7.00 -11.07
N TYR A 427 13.26 -8.27 -11.41
CA TYR A 427 13.36 -9.40 -10.49
C TYR A 427 14.08 -10.56 -11.20
N ASN A 428 14.73 -11.42 -10.42
CA ASN A 428 15.43 -12.60 -10.93
C ASN A 428 14.97 -13.83 -10.15
N ASP A 429 14.13 -14.64 -10.77
CA ASP A 429 13.64 -15.92 -10.24
C ASP A 429 14.53 -17.10 -10.64
N TYR A 430 15.69 -16.85 -11.26
CA TYR A 430 16.60 -17.86 -11.79
C TYR A 430 15.99 -18.77 -12.89
N GLY A 431 15.00 -18.26 -13.63
CA GLY A 431 14.39 -18.94 -14.77
C GLY A 431 13.43 -20.05 -14.38
N THR A 432 12.86 -19.98 -13.17
CA THR A 432 11.86 -20.94 -12.68
C THR A 432 10.48 -20.77 -13.30
N GLY A 433 10.20 -19.59 -13.86
CA GLY A 433 8.88 -19.23 -14.37
C GLY A 433 7.90 -18.92 -13.25
N LEU A 434 8.36 -18.25 -12.18
CA LEU A 434 7.52 -17.82 -11.07
C LEU A 434 6.39 -16.93 -11.59
N ASP A 435 5.15 -17.22 -11.18
CA ASP A 435 3.96 -16.59 -11.75
C ASP A 435 2.96 -16.17 -10.66
N PHE A 436 2.92 -14.87 -10.40
CA PHE A 436 1.96 -14.23 -9.52
C PHE A 436 0.96 -13.36 -10.30
N SER A 437 0.85 -13.54 -11.62
CA SER A 437 -0.04 -12.76 -12.49
C SER A 437 -1.52 -12.89 -12.12
N PHE A 438 -1.90 -13.91 -11.34
CA PHE A 438 -3.22 -14.03 -10.75
C PHE A 438 -3.56 -12.91 -9.74
N LEU A 439 -2.58 -12.11 -9.30
CA LEU A 439 -2.79 -10.90 -8.50
C LEU A 439 -2.93 -9.63 -9.36
N SER A 440 -2.73 -9.73 -10.68
CA SER A 440 -2.81 -8.59 -11.59
C SER A 440 -4.22 -8.01 -11.68
N ALA A 441 -4.30 -6.71 -12.00
CA ALA A 441 -5.57 -6.04 -12.22
C ALA A 441 -6.41 -6.71 -13.32
N ASP A 442 -5.76 -7.23 -14.36
CA ASP A 442 -6.43 -7.93 -15.47
C ASP A 442 -7.00 -9.28 -15.01
N ALA A 443 -6.24 -10.07 -14.24
CA ALA A 443 -6.72 -11.34 -13.71
C ALA A 443 -7.87 -11.16 -12.69
N LEU A 444 -7.81 -10.09 -11.88
CA LEU A 444 -8.91 -9.73 -10.99
C LEU A 444 -10.16 -9.29 -11.76
N ALA A 445 -9.99 -8.48 -12.81
CA ALA A 445 -11.09 -8.04 -13.67
C ALA A 445 -11.73 -9.20 -14.46
N GLU A 446 -10.93 -10.16 -14.91
CA GLU A 446 -11.44 -11.39 -15.55
C GLU A 446 -12.28 -12.21 -14.57
N ALA A 447 -11.78 -12.38 -13.34
CA ALA A 447 -12.52 -13.09 -12.29
C ALA A 447 -13.84 -12.36 -11.93
N GLU A 448 -13.82 -11.04 -11.79
CA GLU A 448 -14.99 -10.19 -11.59
C GLU A 448 -16.02 -10.32 -12.73
N ALA A 449 -15.56 -10.38 -13.98
CA ALA A 449 -16.43 -10.57 -15.14
C ALA A 449 -17.04 -11.98 -15.19
N ALA A 450 -16.33 -12.98 -14.65
CA ALA A 450 -16.77 -14.37 -14.65
C ALA A 450 -17.86 -14.67 -13.62
N ASP A 451 -17.78 -14.09 -12.42
CA ASP A 451 -18.72 -14.37 -11.32
C ASP A 451 -19.55 -13.18 -10.81
N GLY A 452 -19.22 -11.96 -11.23
CA GLY A 452 -19.90 -10.74 -10.82
C GLY A 452 -19.57 -10.27 -9.39
N ILE A 453 -18.53 -10.82 -8.77
CA ILE A 453 -18.07 -10.47 -7.41
C ILE A 453 -16.93 -9.45 -7.54
N ALA A 454 -17.15 -8.23 -7.03
CA ALA A 454 -16.12 -7.21 -6.96
C ALA A 454 -14.97 -7.63 -6.03
N ARG A 455 -13.73 -7.42 -6.47
CA ARG A 455 -12.53 -7.82 -5.74
C ARG A 455 -11.73 -6.60 -5.31
N GLY A 456 -10.89 -6.82 -4.30
CA GLY A 456 -9.92 -5.87 -3.82
C GLY A 456 -8.82 -5.56 -4.82
N ARG A 457 -7.87 -4.71 -4.44
CA ARG A 457 -6.68 -4.36 -5.23
C ARG A 457 -5.47 -4.17 -4.31
N ILE A 458 -4.28 -4.42 -4.84
CA ILE A 458 -3.01 -4.01 -4.23
C ILE A 458 -2.72 -2.58 -4.69
N VAL A 459 -2.43 -1.70 -3.73
CA VAL A 459 -2.17 -0.27 -3.91
C VAL A 459 -0.79 0.08 -3.40
#